data_AF-A0A7V2DDE2-F1
#
_entry.id   AF-A0A7V2DDE2-F1
#
_cell.length_a   1.000
_cell.length_b   1.000
_cell.length_c   1.000
_cell.angle_alpha   90.00
_cell.angle_beta   90.00
_cell.angle_gamma   90.00
#
_symmetry.space_group_name_H-M   'P 1'
#
loop_
_entity.id
_entity.type
_entity.pdbx_description
1 polymer ?
#
loop_
_entity_poly.entity_id
_entity_poly.type
_entity_poly.pdbx_seq_one_letter_code
_entity_poly.pdbx_strand_id
1 'polypeptide(L)'
;MKPDHLFTEICFEHYNVYVPFECRRCGKRCRTYTPRIAEDTLEEIAHYLGKPSYDVRFIYEERYKKRYRSDALPCPFFKGETNECGIYPLRPECCRLYPFSFGGGDTNCQAYRRHIRIVSAIKKQDQYRDTYDSSFCPNQRKKPIPGHKWPDILYQFMLMETSYLMILKFIRINTISTRGFGTPERYSYSTT
;
A
#
# COMPACT_ATOMS: atom_id res chain seq x y z
N MET A 1 -4.37 -11.07 -8.36
CA MET A 1 -4.11 -10.77 -6.94
C MET A 1 -3.91 -9.27 -6.78
N LYS A 2 -4.75 -8.58 -6.00
CA LYS A 2 -4.58 -7.15 -5.71
C LYS A 2 -3.31 -6.98 -4.86
N PRO A 3 -2.49 -5.94 -5.04
CA PRO A 3 -1.16 -5.90 -4.42
C PRO A 3 -1.30 -5.69 -2.90
N ASP A 4 -1.02 -6.73 -2.12
CA ASP A 4 -0.87 -6.67 -0.65
C ASP A 4 0.33 -5.80 -0.20
N HIS A 5 1.06 -5.25 -1.16
CA HIS A 5 2.24 -4.43 -0.95
C HIS A 5 2.07 -3.14 -1.75
N LEU A 6 1.76 -2.06 -1.03
CA LEU A 6 1.81 -0.72 -1.59
C LEU A 6 3.26 -0.33 -1.83
N PHE A 7 3.51 0.40 -2.91
CA PHE A 7 4.84 0.87 -3.28
C PHE A 7 4.74 2.17 -4.07
N THR A 8 5.88 2.84 -4.19
CA THR A 8 6.12 3.89 -5.17
C THR A 8 7.20 3.43 -6.13
N GLU A 9 6.92 3.51 -7.42
CA GLU A 9 7.87 3.32 -8.50
C GLU A 9 8.55 4.66 -8.82
N ILE A 10 9.88 4.63 -8.85
CA ILE A 10 10.72 5.72 -9.33
C ILE A 10 11.25 5.28 -10.69
N CYS A 11 10.89 6.03 -11.74
CA CYS A 11 11.33 5.77 -13.10
C CYS A 11 12.59 6.57 -13.40
N PHE A 12 13.71 5.86 -13.58
CA PHE A 12 14.92 6.41 -14.19
C PHE A 12 14.92 6.09 -15.69
N GLU A 13 15.87 6.67 -16.41
CA GLU A 13 16.00 6.46 -17.85
C GLU A 13 16.09 4.97 -18.25
N HIS A 14 16.97 4.21 -17.58
CA HIS A 14 17.28 2.83 -17.92
C HIS A 14 16.73 1.77 -16.96
N TYR A 15 16.24 2.18 -15.78
CA TYR A 15 15.81 1.25 -14.73
C TYR A 15 14.72 1.86 -13.84
N ASN A 16 14.05 1.01 -13.07
CA ASN A 16 13.03 1.45 -12.12
C ASN A 16 13.43 1.02 -10.71
N VAL A 17 13.04 1.82 -9.72
CA VAL A 17 13.19 1.47 -8.30
C VAL A 17 11.81 1.44 -7.65
N TYR A 18 11.46 0.32 -7.04
CA TYR A 18 10.21 0.12 -6.32
C TYR A 18 10.44 0.27 -4.82
N VAL A 19 9.97 1.38 -4.25
CA VAL A 19 10.08 1.67 -2.82
C VAL A 19 8.83 1.12 -2.12
N PRO A 20 8.94 0.15 -1.20
CA PRO A 20 7.77 -0.38 -0.50
C PRO A 20 7.22 0.65 0.50
N PHE A 21 5.91 0.60 0.71
CA PHE A 21 5.21 1.34 1.75
C PHE A 21 4.73 0.40 2.86
N GLU A 22 4.88 0.82 4.11
CA GLU A 22 4.43 0.06 5.28
C GLU A 22 3.46 0.88 6.12
N CYS A 23 2.18 0.47 6.12
CA CYS A 23 1.16 1.07 6.97
C CYS A 23 1.41 0.69 8.45
N ARG A 24 1.41 1.68 9.33
CA ARG A 24 1.48 1.47 10.80
C ARG A 24 0.17 0.99 11.43
N ARG A 25 -0.89 0.83 10.63
CA ARG A 25 -2.24 0.42 11.08
C ARG A 25 -2.76 1.22 12.28
N CYS A 26 -2.44 2.52 12.34
CA CYS A 26 -2.76 3.37 13.50
C CYS A 26 -4.23 3.80 13.60
N GLY A 27 -5.10 3.43 12.66
CA GLY A 27 -6.51 3.81 12.65
C GLY A 27 -6.80 5.30 12.43
N LYS A 28 -5.78 6.18 12.27
CA LYS A 28 -5.97 7.64 12.20
C LYS A 28 -7.01 8.07 11.18
N ARG A 29 -6.94 7.53 9.96
CA ARG A 29 -7.93 7.85 8.91
C ARG A 29 -9.30 7.22 9.20
N CYS A 30 -9.35 6.02 9.76
CA CYS A 30 -10.60 5.35 10.13
C CYS A 30 -11.40 6.13 11.19
N ARG A 31 -10.73 6.95 12.01
CA ARG A 31 -11.38 7.80 13.02
C ARG A 31 -12.09 9.02 12.44
N THR A 32 -11.73 9.45 11.22
CA THR A 32 -12.18 10.74 10.66
C THR A 32 -12.72 10.63 9.24
N TYR A 33 -12.80 9.42 8.67
CA TYR A 33 -13.21 9.22 7.29
C TYR A 33 -13.99 7.92 7.13
N THR A 34 -15.17 8.04 6.53
CA THR A 34 -15.98 6.91 6.04
C THR A 34 -15.85 6.84 4.53
N PRO A 35 -15.28 5.74 3.97
CA PRO A 35 -15.10 5.59 2.53
C PRO A 35 -16.45 5.44 1.82
N ARG A 36 -16.49 5.72 0.51
CA ARG A 36 -17.61 5.27 -0.31
C ARG A 36 -17.49 3.76 -0.53
N ILE A 37 -18.56 3.04 -0.26
CA ILE A 37 -18.68 1.59 -0.44
C ILE A 37 -19.84 1.36 -1.42
N ALA A 38 -19.63 0.45 -2.38
CA ALA A 38 -20.65 0.04 -3.32
C ALA A 38 -21.66 -0.91 -2.65
N GLU A 39 -22.88 -0.97 -3.18
CA GLU A 39 -23.98 -1.68 -2.51
C GLU A 39 -23.74 -3.18 -2.39
N ASP A 40 -23.24 -3.79 -3.47
CA ASP A 40 -22.77 -5.18 -3.51
C ASP A 40 -21.75 -5.48 -2.39
N THR A 41 -20.80 -4.57 -2.18
CA THR A 41 -19.77 -4.69 -1.16
C THR A 41 -20.36 -4.57 0.25
N LEU A 42 -21.42 -3.77 0.45
CA LEU A 42 -22.11 -3.69 1.75
C LEU A 42 -22.83 -5.00 2.10
N GLU A 43 -23.40 -5.68 1.11
CA GLU A 43 -24.00 -7.00 1.30
C GLU A 43 -22.95 -8.05 1.68
N GLU A 44 -21.81 -8.06 0.98
CA GLU A 44 -20.66 -8.93 1.34
C GLU A 44 -20.16 -8.66 2.76
N ILE A 45 -20.07 -7.38 3.15
CA ILE A 45 -19.67 -6.98 4.51
C ILE A 45 -20.68 -7.48 5.54
N ALA A 46 -21.97 -7.37 5.27
CA ALA A 46 -23.01 -7.84 6.20
C ALA A 46 -22.92 -9.35 6.44
N HIS A 47 -22.76 -10.12 5.35
CA HIS A 47 -22.54 -11.55 5.43
C HIS A 47 -21.25 -11.88 6.21
N TYR A 48 -20.15 -11.21 5.92
CA TYR A 48 -18.87 -11.40 6.63
C TYR A 48 -18.96 -11.10 8.13
N LEU A 49 -19.76 -10.10 8.52
CA LEU A 49 -19.97 -9.71 9.92
C LEU A 49 -21.04 -10.56 10.63
N GLY A 50 -21.77 -11.41 9.90
CA GLY A 50 -22.92 -12.15 10.44
C GLY A 50 -24.04 -11.21 10.93
N LYS A 51 -24.28 -10.11 10.22
CA LYS A 51 -25.28 -9.08 10.56
C LYS A 51 -26.35 -8.94 9.47
N PRO A 52 -27.57 -8.53 9.81
CA PRO A 52 -28.57 -8.18 8.79
C PRO A 52 -28.05 -7.09 7.85
N SER A 53 -28.25 -7.26 6.53
CA SER A 53 -27.79 -6.28 5.52
C SER A 53 -28.35 -4.88 5.77
N TYR A 54 -29.60 -4.80 6.22
CA TYR A 54 -30.26 -3.53 6.57
C TYR A 54 -29.50 -2.77 7.66
N ASP A 55 -29.09 -3.44 8.74
CA ASP A 55 -28.41 -2.79 9.88
C ASP A 55 -27.04 -2.24 9.45
N VAL A 56 -26.29 -3.01 8.67
CA VAL A 56 -24.98 -2.60 8.15
C VAL A 56 -25.12 -1.40 7.22
N ARG A 57 -26.07 -1.44 6.28
CA ARG A 57 -26.36 -0.34 5.36
C ARG A 57 -26.78 0.91 6.13
N PHE A 58 -27.70 0.79 7.07
CA PHE A 58 -28.22 1.90 7.87
C PHE A 58 -27.09 2.62 8.63
N ILE A 59 -26.27 1.88 9.38
CA ILE A 59 -25.15 2.46 10.14
C ILE A 59 -24.12 3.08 9.19
N TYR A 60 -23.81 2.42 8.07
CA TYR A 60 -22.90 2.96 7.07
C TYR A 60 -23.39 4.30 6.51
N GLU A 61 -24.65 4.38 6.09
CA GLU A 61 -25.22 5.60 5.52
C GLU A 61 -25.20 6.76 6.52
N GLU A 62 -25.51 6.49 7.79
CA GLU A 62 -25.48 7.52 8.84
C GLU A 62 -24.09 8.15 8.98
N ARG A 63 -23.04 7.31 8.98
CA ARG A 63 -21.64 7.77 9.06
C ARG A 63 -21.19 8.42 7.76
N TYR A 64 -21.58 7.88 6.61
CA TYR A 64 -21.21 8.40 5.30
C TYR A 64 -21.83 9.78 5.04
N LYS A 65 -23.09 10.02 5.42
CA LYS A 65 -23.76 11.33 5.30
C LYS A 65 -23.01 12.42 6.08
N LYS A 66 -22.38 12.08 7.21
CA LYS A 66 -21.63 13.02 8.06
C LYS A 66 -20.14 13.16 7.71
N ARG A 67 -19.65 12.48 6.66
CA ARG A 67 -18.19 12.32 6.38
C ARG A 67 -17.39 13.60 6.14
N TYR A 68 -18.04 14.70 5.76
CA TYR A 68 -17.37 15.99 5.50
C TYR A 68 -17.67 17.05 6.55
N ARG A 69 -18.39 16.69 7.61
CA ARG A 69 -18.75 17.63 8.67
C ARG A 69 -17.64 17.68 9.73
N SER A 70 -17.60 18.77 10.50
CA SER A 70 -16.69 18.93 11.63
C SER A 70 -16.94 17.89 12.74
N ASP A 71 -18.17 17.41 12.85
CA ASP A 71 -18.62 16.33 13.75
C ASP A 71 -18.58 14.94 13.06
N ALA A 72 -17.71 14.75 12.07
CA ALA A 72 -17.57 13.48 11.39
C ALA A 72 -17.28 12.35 12.39
N LEU A 73 -18.09 11.30 12.29
CA LEU A 73 -17.95 10.13 13.13
C LEU A 73 -16.93 9.14 12.54
N PRO A 74 -16.30 8.30 13.38
CA PRO A 74 -15.46 7.21 12.90
C PRO A 74 -16.19 6.31 11.91
N CYS A 75 -15.41 5.71 11.00
CA CYS A 75 -15.86 4.65 10.11
C CYS A 75 -16.63 3.59 10.92
N PRO A 76 -17.80 3.14 10.43
CA PRO A 76 -18.65 2.20 11.16
C PRO A 76 -17.99 0.83 11.41
N PHE A 77 -16.96 0.50 10.63
CA PHE A 77 -16.21 -0.76 10.74
C PHE A 77 -14.91 -0.61 11.52
N PHE A 78 -14.67 0.52 12.18
CA PHE A 78 -13.46 0.76 12.95
C PHE A 78 -13.59 0.20 14.38
N LYS A 79 -12.69 -0.72 14.75
CA LYS A 79 -12.57 -1.25 16.12
C LYS A 79 -11.64 -0.34 16.92
N GLY A 80 -12.23 0.61 17.64
CA GLY A 80 -11.49 1.69 18.33
C GLY A 80 -10.51 1.21 19.40
N GLU A 81 -10.82 0.10 20.06
CA GLU A 81 -10.01 -0.53 21.12
C GLU A 81 -8.69 -1.10 20.58
N THR A 82 -8.72 -1.71 19.39
CA THR A 82 -7.54 -2.37 18.79
C THR A 82 -6.90 -1.56 17.67
N ASN A 83 -7.49 -0.43 17.25
CA ASN A 83 -7.13 0.32 16.05
C ASN A 83 -7.29 -0.46 14.73
N GLU A 84 -8.11 -1.51 14.71
CA GLU A 84 -8.26 -2.39 13.57
C GLU A 84 -9.50 -2.09 12.73
N CYS A 85 -9.50 -2.61 11.50
CA CYS A 85 -10.66 -2.62 10.65
C CYS A 85 -11.41 -3.94 10.82
N GLY A 86 -12.67 -3.89 11.21
CA GLY A 86 -13.53 -5.07 11.34
C GLY A 86 -13.80 -5.78 10.01
N ILE A 87 -13.52 -5.13 8.89
CA ILE A 87 -13.71 -5.66 7.53
C ILE A 87 -12.38 -5.70 6.74
N TYR A 88 -11.25 -5.90 7.42
CA TYR A 88 -9.91 -5.75 6.80
C TYR A 88 -9.73 -6.46 5.44
N PRO A 89 -10.23 -7.70 5.23
CA PRO A 89 -10.16 -8.38 3.93
C PRO A 89 -11.05 -7.74 2.84
N LEU A 90 -12.17 -7.15 3.24
CA LEU A 90 -13.18 -6.55 2.36
C LEU A 90 -13.06 -5.03 2.22
N ARG A 91 -11.93 -4.44 2.66
CA ARG A 91 -11.70 -2.99 2.56
C ARG A 91 -11.95 -2.50 1.13
N PRO A 92 -12.70 -1.40 0.91
CA PRO A 92 -12.87 -0.83 -0.42
C PRO A 92 -11.52 -0.37 -0.98
N GLU A 93 -11.45 -0.13 -2.29
CA GLU A 93 -10.22 0.19 -2.99
C GLU A 93 -9.47 1.39 -2.39
N CYS A 94 -10.17 2.49 -2.08
CA CYS A 94 -9.57 3.64 -1.43
C CYS A 94 -8.93 3.29 -0.07
N CYS A 95 -9.50 2.35 0.69
CA CYS A 95 -8.94 1.90 1.96
C CYS A 95 -7.76 0.91 1.80
N ARG A 96 -7.71 0.18 0.68
CA ARG A 96 -6.56 -0.67 0.33
C ARG A 96 -5.38 0.17 -0.14
N LEU A 97 -5.64 1.21 -0.93
CA LEU A 97 -4.65 2.11 -1.51
C LEU A 97 -4.25 3.27 -0.58
N TYR A 98 -4.90 3.45 0.57
CA TYR A 98 -4.51 4.43 1.57
C TYR A 98 -3.03 4.23 1.98
N PRO A 99 -2.18 5.28 1.95
CA PRO A 99 -2.46 6.71 1.85
C PRO A 99 -2.46 7.31 0.44
N PHE A 100 -2.14 6.55 -0.59
CA PHE A 100 -1.94 7.02 -1.97
C PHE A 100 -3.23 7.42 -2.69
N SER A 101 -4.37 6.86 -2.29
CA SER A 101 -5.69 7.11 -2.90
C SER A 101 -6.20 8.56 -2.81
N PHE A 102 -5.44 9.49 -2.23
CA PHE A 102 -5.82 10.88 -1.99
C PHE A 102 -4.99 11.82 -2.86
N GLY A 103 -5.18 11.84 -4.19
CA GLY A 103 -4.61 12.83 -5.14
C GLY A 103 -3.31 13.53 -4.71
N GLY A 104 -2.20 12.79 -4.62
CA GLY A 104 -0.91 13.26 -4.05
C GLY A 104 -0.57 12.68 -2.66
N GLY A 105 -1.49 11.91 -2.10
CA GLY A 105 -1.39 11.13 -0.87
C GLY A 105 -1.63 11.90 0.44
N ASP A 106 -1.97 11.18 1.50
CA ASP A 106 -2.32 11.78 2.80
C ASP A 106 -1.07 12.23 3.61
N THR A 107 -0.71 13.50 3.51
CA THR A 107 0.42 14.12 4.23
C THR A 107 0.25 14.11 5.75
N ASN A 108 -0.96 13.87 6.27
CA ASN A 108 -1.19 13.70 7.71
C ASN A 108 -0.81 12.30 8.22
N CYS A 109 -0.52 11.35 7.32
CA CYS A 109 -0.06 10.02 7.66
C CYS A 109 1.45 10.02 7.92
N GLN A 110 1.88 9.68 9.14
CA GLN A 110 3.29 9.62 9.50
C GLN A 110 4.07 8.60 8.65
N ALA A 111 3.45 7.44 8.36
CA ALA A 111 4.05 6.43 7.50
C ALA A 111 4.24 6.95 6.06
N TYR A 112 3.26 7.73 5.56
CA TYR A 112 3.36 8.34 4.23
C TYR A 112 4.49 9.37 4.16
N ARG A 113 4.57 10.27 5.15
CA ARG A 113 5.65 11.25 5.22
C ARG A 113 7.03 10.58 5.23
N ARG A 114 7.19 9.51 6.02
CA ARG A 114 8.44 8.73 6.02
C ARG A 114 8.72 8.12 4.66
N HIS A 115 7.72 7.53 4.03
CA HIS A 115 7.85 6.92 2.70
C HIS A 115 8.28 7.95 1.64
N ILE A 116 7.66 9.14 1.60
CA ILE A 116 8.04 10.20 0.67
C ILE A 116 9.46 10.71 0.92
N ARG A 117 9.95 10.75 2.17
CA ARG A 117 11.36 11.05 2.44
C ARG A 117 12.30 10.03 1.81
N ILE A 118 11.99 8.74 1.92
CA ILE A 118 12.78 7.65 1.32
C ILE A 118 12.80 7.78 -0.21
N VAL A 119 11.61 7.98 -0.82
CA VAL A 119 11.48 8.19 -2.27
C VAL A 119 12.33 9.38 -2.71
N SER A 120 12.23 10.52 -2.01
CA SER A 120 13.01 11.72 -2.30
C SER A 120 14.52 11.54 -2.12
N ALA A 121 14.97 10.67 -1.20
CA ALA A 121 16.39 10.38 -1.03
C ALA A 121 16.95 9.59 -2.23
N ILE A 122 16.20 8.59 -2.71
CA ILE A 122 16.61 7.77 -3.87
C ILE A 122 16.57 8.59 -5.17
N LYS A 123 15.59 9.48 -5.34
CA LYS A 123 15.45 10.35 -6.52
C LYS A 123 16.64 11.29 -6.78
N LYS A 124 17.49 11.56 -5.79
CA LYS A 124 18.67 12.43 -5.95
C LYS A 124 19.78 11.79 -6.81
N GLN A 125 19.62 10.54 -7.24
CA GLN A 125 20.55 9.81 -8.10
C GLN A 125 20.06 9.85 -9.56
N ASP A 126 20.96 9.93 -10.55
CA ASP A 126 20.64 9.76 -12.00
C ASP A 126 19.64 10.75 -12.64
N GLN A 127 19.37 10.54 -13.95
CA GLN A 127 18.33 11.22 -14.72
C GLN A 127 16.93 10.68 -14.36
N TYR A 128 16.40 11.13 -13.23
CA TYR A 128 15.01 10.90 -12.81
C TYR A 128 14.02 11.40 -13.89
N ARG A 129 13.00 10.59 -14.21
CA ARG A 129 11.94 10.94 -15.18
C ARG A 129 10.59 11.19 -14.50
N ASP A 130 10.08 10.22 -13.75
CA ASP A 130 8.75 10.30 -13.14
C ASP A 130 8.60 9.40 -11.91
N THR A 131 7.55 9.61 -11.12
CA THR A 131 7.18 8.82 -9.94
C THR A 131 5.73 8.36 -10.03
N TYR A 132 5.48 7.07 -9.89
CA TYR A 132 4.13 6.50 -9.81
C TYR A 132 3.91 5.82 -8.48
N ASP A 133 2.72 5.92 -7.92
CA ASP A 133 2.35 5.14 -6.76
C ASP A 133 1.40 4.00 -7.12
N SER A 134 1.13 3.14 -6.14
CA SER A 134 0.21 2.00 -6.28
C SER A 134 -1.19 2.34 -6.80
N SER A 135 -1.65 3.59 -6.74
CA SER A 135 -2.94 4.02 -7.29
C SER A 135 -2.91 4.36 -8.78
N PHE A 136 -1.72 4.60 -9.35
CA PHE A 136 -1.52 5.00 -10.75
C PHE A 136 -0.75 3.99 -11.60
N CYS A 137 -0.41 2.81 -11.06
CA CYS A 137 0.50 1.86 -11.70
C CYS A 137 -0.22 0.59 -12.19
N PRO A 138 -0.97 0.63 -13.32
CA PRO A 138 -1.78 -0.49 -13.78
C PRO A 138 -0.98 -1.60 -14.48
N ASN A 139 0.25 -1.36 -14.95
CA ASN A 139 1.07 -2.34 -15.68
C ASN A 139 2.58 -2.11 -15.50
N GLN A 140 3.29 -3.04 -14.84
CA GLN A 140 4.71 -2.94 -14.51
C GLN A 140 5.61 -3.56 -15.58
N ARG A 141 6.11 -2.78 -16.55
CA ARG A 141 7.32 -3.19 -17.29
C ARG A 141 8.55 -2.88 -16.43
N LYS A 142 8.87 -3.79 -15.51
CA LYS A 142 10.02 -3.65 -14.61
C LYS A 142 11.31 -3.62 -15.41
N LYS A 143 12.01 -2.49 -15.38
CA LYS A 143 13.40 -2.40 -15.83
C LYS A 143 14.33 -2.66 -14.64
N PRO A 144 15.18 -3.69 -14.68
CA PRO A 144 15.99 -4.06 -13.52
C PRO A 144 17.03 -2.99 -13.19
N ILE A 145 17.31 -2.82 -11.89
CA ILE A 145 18.39 -1.96 -11.42
C ILE A 145 19.73 -2.55 -11.87
N PRO A 146 20.61 -1.78 -12.55
CA PRO A 146 21.93 -2.26 -12.95
C PRO A 146 22.75 -2.66 -11.72
N GLY A 147 23.51 -3.75 -11.83
CA GLY A 147 24.29 -4.29 -10.70
C GLY A 147 25.22 -3.27 -10.05
N HIS A 148 25.82 -2.36 -10.83
CA HIS A 148 26.69 -1.31 -10.32
C HIS A 148 25.95 -0.18 -9.57
N LYS A 149 24.64 0.02 -9.80
CA LYS A 149 23.81 1.01 -9.09
C LYS A 149 23.22 0.44 -7.78
N TRP A 150 23.15 -0.88 -7.67
CA TRP A 150 22.51 -1.55 -6.54
C TRP A 150 23.10 -1.19 -5.17
N PRO A 151 24.45 -1.18 -4.98
CA PRO A 151 25.03 -0.83 -3.68
C PRO A 151 24.62 0.56 -3.21
N ASP A 152 24.65 1.55 -4.10
CA ASP A 152 24.30 2.94 -3.78
C ASP A 152 22.83 3.09 -3.42
N ILE A 153 21.93 2.49 -4.21
CA ILE A 153 20.49 2.56 -3.98
C ILE A 153 20.12 1.86 -2.67
N LEU A 154 20.66 0.67 -2.42
CA LEU A 154 20.41 -0.08 -1.19
C LEU A 154 20.96 0.68 0.02
N TYR A 155 22.16 1.24 -0.08
CA TYR A 155 22.76 2.04 0.99
C TYR A 155 21.90 3.26 1.34
N GLN A 156 21.44 4.03 0.35
CA GLN A 156 20.52 5.15 0.59
C GLN A 156 19.23 4.70 1.28
N PHE A 157 18.66 3.57 0.88
CA PHE A 157 17.47 3.03 1.52
C PHE A 157 17.71 2.64 2.98
N MET A 158 18.86 2.04 3.29
CA MET A 158 19.23 1.63 4.64
C MET A 158 19.49 2.81 5.58
N LEU A 159 20.04 3.92 5.08
CA LEU A 159 20.27 5.13 5.87
C LEU A 159 18.98 5.82 6.37
N MET A 160 17.83 5.54 5.75
CA MET A 160 16.55 6.20 6.07
C MET A 160 15.78 5.55 7.24
N GLU A 161 16.51 5.03 8.23
CA GLU A 161 15.98 4.33 9.43
C GLU A 161 14.99 3.20 9.07
N THR A 162 15.28 2.43 8.02
CA THR A 162 14.39 1.37 7.53
C THR A 162 14.41 0.14 8.45
N SER A 163 13.24 -0.45 8.71
CA SER A 163 13.16 -1.68 9.50
C SER A 163 13.76 -2.85 8.70
N TYR A 164 14.26 -3.87 9.37
CA TYR A 164 14.78 -5.08 8.70
C TYR A 164 13.77 -5.68 7.70
N LEU A 165 12.49 -5.77 8.09
CA LEU A 165 11.42 -6.25 7.20
C LEU A 165 11.23 -5.35 5.99
N MET A 166 11.39 -4.04 6.14
CA MET A 166 11.29 -3.07 5.06
C MET A 166 12.48 -3.20 4.09
N ILE A 167 13.69 -3.47 4.59
CA ILE A 167 14.88 -3.77 3.78
C ILE A 167 14.68 -5.05 2.97
N LEU A 168 14.21 -6.14 3.60
CA LEU A 168 13.92 -7.39 2.90
C LEU A 168 12.85 -7.21 1.80
N LYS A 169 11.79 -6.45 2.09
CA LYS A 169 10.75 -6.11 1.09
C LYS A 169 11.34 -5.32 -0.06
N PHE A 170 12.20 -4.34 0.22
CA PHE A 170 12.86 -3.51 -0.80
C PHE A 170 13.77 -4.34 -1.71
N ILE A 171 14.59 -5.22 -1.14
CA ILE A 171 15.41 -6.15 -1.92
C ILE A 171 14.49 -7.03 -2.78
N ARG A 172 13.53 -7.71 -2.17
CA ARG A 172 12.62 -8.64 -2.85
C ARG A 172 11.88 -8.02 -4.04
N ILE A 173 11.34 -6.81 -3.89
CA ILE A 173 10.55 -6.16 -4.94
C ILE A 173 11.41 -5.68 -6.12
N ASN A 174 12.70 -5.44 -5.90
CA ASN A 174 13.65 -4.91 -6.88
C ASN A 174 14.62 -5.96 -7.47
N THR A 175 14.82 -7.12 -6.82
CA THR A 175 15.67 -8.22 -7.36
C THR A 175 14.90 -9.30 -8.10
N ILE A 176 13.61 -9.51 -7.78
CA ILE A 176 12.80 -10.50 -8.49
C ILE A 176 12.45 -9.95 -9.87
N SER A 177 13.25 -10.35 -10.85
CA SER A 177 12.91 -10.29 -12.27
C SER A 177 11.69 -11.18 -12.51
N THR A 178 10.74 -10.73 -13.32
CA THR A 178 9.56 -11.50 -13.70
C THR A 178 9.97 -12.74 -14.49
N ARG A 179 10.35 -13.83 -13.81
CA ARG A 179 9.96 -15.17 -14.25
C ARG A 179 8.55 -15.37 -13.70
N GLY A 180 7.61 -15.64 -14.61
CA GLY A 180 6.19 -15.60 -14.34
C GLY A 180 5.77 -16.40 -13.10
N PHE A 181 4.56 -16.09 -12.62
CA PHE A 181 3.79 -17.02 -11.81
C PHE A 181 3.74 -18.37 -12.56
N GLY A 182 4.65 -19.26 -12.21
CA GLY A 182 4.90 -20.56 -12.78
C GLY A 182 5.70 -21.33 -11.73
N THR A 183 5.21 -22.51 -11.40
CA THR A 183 5.58 -23.38 -10.27
C THR A 183 7.08 -23.54 -10.04
N PRO A 184 7.52 -23.80 -8.78
CA PRO A 184 8.93 -24.02 -8.48
C PRO A 184 9.38 -25.37 -9.05
N GLU A 185 10.15 -25.35 -10.14
CA GLU A 185 10.99 -26.48 -10.49
C GLU A 185 12.08 -26.64 -9.41
N ARG A 186 12.10 -27.83 -8.83
CA ARG A 186 13.05 -28.25 -7.82
C ARG A 186 14.46 -28.18 -8.40
N TYR A 187 15.35 -27.46 -7.74
CA TYR A 187 16.78 -27.69 -7.93
C TYR A 187 17.11 -29.09 -7.36
N SER A 188 17.25 -30.06 -8.26
CA SER A 188 17.93 -31.32 -7.97
C SER A 188 19.43 -31.02 -7.86
N TYR A 189 20.00 -31.16 -6.67
CA TYR A 189 21.44 -31.24 -6.51
C TYR A 189 21.90 -32.61 -7.01
N SER A 190 22.61 -32.62 -8.13
CA SER A 190 23.38 -33.78 -8.57
C SER A 190 24.60 -33.89 -7.66
N THR A 191 24.60 -34.87 -6.76
CA THR A 191 25.80 -35.33 -6.08
C THR A 191 26.50 -36.35 -6.97
N THR A 192 27.74 -36.04 -7.38
CA THR A 192 28.80 -37.03 -7.65
C THR A 192 28.99 -37.96 -6.47
#